data_AF-A0A2V7CCI2-F1
#
_entry.id   AF-A0A2V7CCI2-F1
#
_cell.length_a   1.000
_cell.length_b   1.000
_cell.length_c   1.000
_cell.angle_alpha   90.00
_cell.angle_beta   90.00
_cell.angle_gamma   90.00
#
_symmetry.space_group_name_H-M   'P 1'
#
loop_
_entity.id
_entity.type
_entity.pdbx_description
1 polymer ?
#
loop_
_entity_poly.entity_id
_entity_poly.type
_entity_poly.pdbx_seq_one_letter_code
_entity_poly.pdbx_strand_id
1 'polypeptide(L)'
;METPALSEQFKMLLERGAQELFEDNHHRMACADLFTSRHTIADDDLRRFFLGLQHGTVTLVRGARFNTLDRPVAVGRWGLLSREKGGCRYNAEYLPQIAAYVEAIQELGYPSERVFFELPHVALKLDLAVVGDDGAIVVLGEAKRAVLMLDAVLEEIQDRYSTVDPGEEGRNEARQLAWRLWRTRAPYLWFIAPAARRAYRVRYAPLAFEPLPALPRATDIGLAHALARRLPVPILRGRQSPNHAVQQPRLAMLASAADRERSAAEAVSSLEQLNRQSLEGGRQ
;
A
#
# COMPACT_ATOMS: atom_id res chain seq x y z
N MET A 1 -28.41 34.06 2.20
CA MET A 1 -27.63 33.20 3.11
C MET A 1 -26.47 32.67 2.30
N GLU A 2 -25.24 32.97 2.71
CA GLU A 2 -24.03 32.50 2.02
C GLU A 2 -23.85 31.00 2.27
N THR A 3 -23.51 30.24 1.22
CA THR A 3 -23.17 28.82 1.35
C THR A 3 -21.83 28.73 2.10
N PRO A 4 -21.73 27.97 3.22
CA PRO A 4 -20.49 27.87 3.97
C PRO A 4 -19.35 27.33 3.11
N ALA A 5 -18.11 27.71 3.40
CA ALA A 5 -16.95 27.16 2.71
C ALA A 5 -16.89 25.63 2.90
N LEU A 6 -16.35 24.89 1.91
CA LEU A 6 -16.30 23.42 2.00
C LEU A 6 -15.55 22.93 3.25
N SER A 7 -14.53 23.67 3.68
CA SER A 7 -13.76 23.38 4.90
C SER A 7 -14.61 23.51 6.16
N GLU A 8 -15.50 24.50 6.22
CA GLU A 8 -16.45 24.68 7.32
C GLU A 8 -17.50 23.56 7.32
N GLN A 9 -18.07 23.24 6.15
CA GLN A 9 -19.03 22.14 6.02
C GLN A 9 -18.41 20.81 6.48
N PHE A 10 -17.16 20.56 6.09
CA PHE A 10 -16.44 19.35 6.49
C PHE A 10 -16.13 19.33 7.99
N LYS A 11 -15.72 20.47 8.56
CA LYS A 11 -15.52 20.59 10.01
C LYS A 11 -16.81 20.31 10.78
N MET A 12 -17.93 20.90 10.38
CA MET A 12 -19.25 20.67 11.00
C MET A 12 -19.65 19.18 10.91
N LEU A 13 -19.38 18.53 9.78
CA LEU A 13 -19.59 17.09 9.61
C LEU A 13 -18.77 16.28 10.61
N LEU A 14 -17.47 16.60 10.78
CA LEU A 14 -16.61 15.92 11.74
C LEU A 14 -17.05 16.16 13.18
N GLU A 15 -17.41 17.39 13.55
CA GLU A 15 -17.91 17.73 14.90
C GLU A 15 -19.20 16.98 15.22
N ARG A 16 -20.15 16.95 14.28
CA ARG A 16 -21.36 16.13 14.40
C ARG A 16 -21.03 14.65 14.55
N GLY A 17 -20.12 14.13 13.73
CA GLY A 17 -19.70 12.73 13.81
C GLY A 17 -19.03 12.40 15.16
N ALA A 18 -18.26 13.33 15.72
CA ALA A 18 -17.61 13.17 17.02
C ALA A 18 -18.64 13.13 18.16
N GLN A 19 -19.67 13.97 18.08
CA GLN A 19 -20.81 13.95 18.99
C GLN A 19 -21.56 12.61 18.92
N GLU A 20 -21.89 12.13 17.72
CA GLU A 20 -22.55 10.84 17.52
C GLU A 20 -21.69 9.68 18.05
N LEU A 21 -20.37 9.71 17.83
CA LEU A 21 -19.44 8.70 18.38
C LEU A 21 -19.39 8.71 19.90
N PHE A 22 -19.43 9.89 20.53
CA PHE A 22 -19.46 10.02 21.99
C PHE A 22 -20.76 9.47 22.57
N GLU A 23 -21.92 9.81 21.99
CA GLU A 23 -23.23 9.28 22.40
C GLU A 23 -23.22 7.75 22.43
N ASP A 24 -22.70 7.14 21.36
CA ASP A 24 -22.65 5.69 21.20
C ASP A 24 -21.57 5.04 22.09
N ASN A 25 -20.64 5.81 22.67
CA ASN A 25 -19.47 5.29 23.39
C ASN A 25 -19.07 6.08 24.66
N HIS A 26 -20.01 6.73 25.34
CA HIS A 26 -19.74 7.61 26.49
C HIS A 26 -18.98 6.91 27.64
N HIS A 27 -19.09 5.58 27.77
CA HIS A 27 -18.34 4.78 28.74
C HIS A 27 -16.85 4.59 28.38
N ARG A 28 -16.42 5.00 27.18
CA ARG A 28 -15.05 4.82 26.65
C ARG A 28 -14.39 6.13 26.24
N MET A 29 -15.10 7.25 26.29
CA MET A 29 -14.65 8.58 25.86
C MET A 29 -15.07 9.60 26.91
N ALA A 30 -14.19 10.57 27.20
CA ALA A 30 -14.47 11.61 28.18
C ALA A 30 -15.37 12.73 27.62
N CYS A 31 -15.27 13.03 26.32
CA CYS A 31 -16.05 14.05 25.63
C CYS A 31 -16.16 13.76 24.12
N ALA A 32 -16.89 14.63 23.42
CA ALA A 32 -17.06 14.61 21.97
C ALA A 32 -16.04 15.49 21.20
N ASP A 33 -15.05 16.05 21.88
CA ASP A 33 -14.16 17.04 21.26
C ASP A 33 -13.35 16.43 20.11
N LEU A 34 -13.22 17.19 19.02
CA LEU A 34 -12.34 16.85 17.92
C LEU A 34 -10.96 17.46 18.18
N PHE A 35 -9.93 16.62 18.26
CA PHE A 35 -8.56 17.11 18.37
C PHE A 35 -8.14 17.87 17.13
N THR A 36 -7.48 19.02 17.34
CA THR A 36 -6.91 19.82 16.25
C THR A 36 -5.98 18.97 15.40
N SER A 37 -6.31 18.84 14.12
CA SER A 37 -5.45 18.18 13.15
C SER A 37 -4.32 19.11 12.72
N ARG A 38 -3.09 18.59 12.66
CA ARG A 38 -1.96 19.26 11.99
C ARG A 38 -1.87 18.92 10.51
N HIS A 39 -2.75 18.03 10.02
CA HIS A 39 -2.74 17.57 8.64
C HIS A 39 -3.50 18.53 7.73
N THR A 40 -2.97 18.74 6.54
CA THR A 40 -3.60 19.54 5.49
C THR A 40 -4.94 18.94 5.08
N ILE A 41 -5.97 19.78 5.03
CA ILE A 41 -7.27 19.50 4.41
C ILE A 41 -7.33 20.38 3.17
N ALA A 42 -7.22 19.78 1.99
CA ALA A 42 -7.14 20.52 0.75
C ALA A 42 -8.53 20.73 0.11
N ASP A 43 -8.75 21.91 -0.45
CA ASP A 43 -10.05 22.27 -1.05
C ASP A 43 -10.44 21.35 -2.22
N ASP A 44 -9.48 20.91 -3.03
CA ASP A 44 -9.77 20.01 -4.16
C ASP A 44 -10.12 18.58 -3.69
N ASP A 45 -9.56 18.14 -2.55
CA ASP A 45 -9.97 16.88 -1.93
C ASP A 45 -11.38 17.01 -1.32
N LEU A 46 -11.69 18.14 -0.69
CA LEU A 46 -13.04 18.44 -0.19
C LEU A 46 -14.06 18.50 -1.33
N ARG A 47 -13.74 19.18 -2.44
CA ARG A 47 -14.59 19.24 -3.64
C ARG A 47 -14.97 17.84 -4.10
N ARG A 48 -13.98 16.94 -4.22
CA ARG A 48 -14.22 15.56 -4.63
C ARG A 48 -14.93 14.73 -3.57
N PHE A 49 -14.67 14.96 -2.28
CA PHE A 49 -15.41 14.33 -1.21
C PHE A 49 -16.91 14.66 -1.29
N PHE A 50 -17.27 15.95 -1.38
CA PHE A 50 -18.66 16.38 -1.50
C PHE A 50 -19.30 15.96 -2.83
N LEU A 51 -18.55 15.95 -3.94
CA LEU A 51 -18.99 15.37 -5.20
C LEU A 51 -19.32 13.87 -5.03
N GLY A 52 -18.47 13.14 -4.31
CA GLY A 52 -18.70 11.73 -4.00
C GLY A 52 -19.98 11.48 -3.22
N LEU A 53 -20.31 12.36 -2.26
CA LEU A 53 -21.57 12.33 -1.52
C LEU A 53 -22.77 12.63 -2.43
N GLN A 54 -22.67 13.67 -3.26
CA GLN A 54 -23.72 14.08 -4.18
C GLN A 54 -24.09 12.97 -5.18
N HIS A 55 -23.08 12.24 -5.68
CA HIS A 55 -23.27 11.16 -6.65
C HIS A 55 -23.44 9.78 -6.01
N GLY A 56 -23.47 9.67 -4.67
CA GLY A 56 -23.60 8.40 -3.96
C GLY A 56 -22.41 7.43 -4.15
N THR A 57 -21.28 7.93 -4.68
CA THR A 57 -20.01 7.18 -4.76
C THR A 57 -19.45 6.92 -3.36
N VAL A 58 -19.72 7.84 -2.44
CA VAL A 58 -19.47 7.74 -1.01
C VAL A 58 -20.79 8.01 -0.29
N THR A 59 -21.06 7.26 0.77
CA THR A 59 -22.22 7.52 1.65
C THR A 59 -21.75 7.66 3.08
N LEU A 60 -22.32 8.63 3.81
CA LEU A 60 -22.06 8.83 5.23
C LEU A 60 -23.10 8.10 6.07
N VAL A 61 -22.62 7.59 7.20
CA VAL A 61 -23.38 6.96 8.26
C VAL A 61 -23.02 7.66 9.56
N ARG A 62 -23.86 7.46 10.58
CA ARG A 62 -23.66 7.98 11.94
C ARG A 62 -22.23 7.74 12.45
N GLY A 63 -21.70 8.71 13.18
CA GLY A 63 -20.35 8.72 13.74
C GLY A 63 -19.25 9.10 12.75
N ALA A 64 -19.60 9.86 11.70
CA ALA A 64 -18.73 10.13 10.54
C ALA A 64 -18.12 8.84 9.94
N ARG A 65 -18.90 7.76 9.98
CA ARG A 65 -18.58 6.52 9.28
C ARG A 65 -18.97 6.66 7.82
N PHE A 66 -18.31 5.93 6.94
CA PHE A 66 -18.62 5.99 5.51
C PHE A 66 -18.52 4.63 4.83
N ASN A 67 -19.22 4.54 3.71
CA ASN A 67 -19.06 3.48 2.73
C ASN A 67 -18.64 4.07 1.39
N THR A 68 -17.96 3.25 0.60
CA THR A 68 -17.76 3.45 -0.83
C THR A 68 -18.65 2.51 -1.62
N LEU A 69 -18.93 2.84 -2.88
CA LEU A 69 -19.85 2.10 -3.75
C LEU A 69 -19.47 0.62 -3.92
N ASP A 70 -18.18 0.31 -3.86
CA ASP A 70 -17.69 -1.06 -4.01
C ASP A 70 -18.06 -1.96 -2.82
N ARG A 71 -18.14 -1.42 -1.59
CA ARG A 71 -18.32 -2.23 -0.36
C ARG A 71 -19.19 -1.57 0.71
N PRO A 72 -20.48 -1.34 0.44
CA PRO A 72 -21.38 -0.80 1.44
C PRO A 72 -21.66 -1.83 2.55
N VAL A 73 -21.66 -1.35 3.80
CA VAL A 73 -22.22 -2.07 4.96
C VAL A 73 -23.16 -1.13 5.72
N ALA A 74 -24.21 -1.67 6.34
CA ALA A 74 -25.26 -0.86 6.96
C ALA A 74 -24.74 0.14 8.00
N VAL A 75 -23.69 -0.22 8.74
CA VAL A 75 -23.12 0.59 9.83
C VAL A 75 -21.96 1.51 9.39
N GLY A 76 -21.63 1.55 8.09
CA GLY A 76 -20.45 2.23 7.59
C GLY A 76 -19.17 1.42 7.83
N ARG A 77 -18.39 1.23 6.76
CA ARG A 77 -17.22 0.34 6.74
C ARG A 77 -15.98 0.99 7.33
N TRP A 78 -15.73 2.25 7.00
CA TRP A 78 -14.60 3.04 7.47
C TRP A 78 -15.08 4.23 8.29
N GLY A 79 -14.16 4.95 8.94
CA GLY A 79 -14.48 6.13 9.76
C GLY A 79 -13.50 7.26 9.48
N LEU A 80 -14.03 8.46 9.25
CA LEU A 80 -13.22 9.69 9.19
C LEU A 80 -12.65 10.07 10.56
N LEU A 81 -13.18 9.47 11.63
CA LEU A 81 -12.78 9.69 13.00
C LEU A 81 -12.33 8.39 13.67
N SER A 82 -11.30 8.49 14.49
CA SER A 82 -10.89 7.47 15.46
C SER A 82 -11.26 7.93 16.86
N ARG A 83 -11.78 7.01 17.67
CA ARG A 83 -12.09 7.29 19.09
C ARG A 83 -10.83 7.20 19.93
N GLU A 84 -10.65 8.15 20.84
CA GLU A 84 -9.62 8.14 21.88
C GLU A 84 -10.25 8.43 23.25
N LYS A 85 -9.54 8.11 24.34
CA LYS A 85 -10.09 8.31 25.70
C LYS A 85 -10.53 9.76 25.94
N GLY A 86 -9.82 10.73 25.38
CA GLY A 86 -10.08 12.16 25.57
C GLY A 86 -10.91 12.84 24.48
N GLY A 87 -11.46 12.10 23.51
CA GLY A 87 -12.19 12.71 22.38
C GLY A 87 -12.03 11.93 21.07
N CYS A 88 -12.08 12.64 19.95
CA CYS A 88 -11.96 12.09 18.60
C CYS A 88 -10.72 12.63 17.87
N ARG A 89 -10.09 11.78 17.05
CA ARG A 89 -9.03 12.18 16.13
C ARG A 89 -9.50 12.02 14.69
N TYR A 90 -9.24 13.02 13.85
CA TYR A 90 -9.44 12.93 12.41
C TYR A 90 -8.43 12.00 11.74
N ASN A 91 -8.91 11.05 10.94
CA ASN A 91 -8.12 10.11 10.15
C ASN A 91 -7.73 10.76 8.81
N ALA A 92 -6.60 11.47 8.81
CA ALA A 92 -6.21 12.34 7.70
C ALA A 92 -5.87 11.66 6.37
N GLU A 93 -5.68 10.34 6.36
CA GLU A 93 -5.42 9.56 5.14
C GLU A 93 -6.69 9.32 4.32
N TYR A 94 -7.86 9.28 4.97
CA TYR A 94 -9.09 8.91 4.27
C TYR A 94 -9.63 9.99 3.35
N LEU A 95 -9.53 11.28 3.68
CA LEU A 95 -10.02 12.33 2.78
C LEU A 95 -9.33 12.31 1.40
N PRO A 96 -7.99 12.36 1.29
CA PRO A 96 -7.33 12.30 -0.01
C PRO A 96 -7.57 10.96 -0.72
N GLN A 97 -7.64 9.84 0.03
CA GLN A 97 -7.99 8.53 -0.54
C GLN A 97 -9.42 8.50 -1.12
N ILE A 98 -10.40 9.07 -0.41
CA ILE A 98 -11.79 9.21 -0.88
C ILE A 98 -11.82 10.07 -2.13
N ALA A 99 -11.13 11.21 -2.09
CA ALA A 99 -11.07 12.11 -3.23
C ALA A 99 -10.46 11.41 -4.46
N ALA A 100 -9.42 10.60 -4.31
CA ALA A 100 -8.84 9.79 -5.39
C ALA A 100 -9.79 8.69 -5.90
N TYR A 101 -10.55 8.05 -5.01
CA TYR A 101 -11.57 7.08 -5.39
C TYR A 101 -12.69 7.72 -6.24
N VAL A 102 -13.16 8.89 -5.82
CA VAL A 102 -14.15 9.67 -6.58
C VAL A 102 -13.57 10.15 -7.91
N GLU A 103 -12.32 10.63 -7.91
CA GLU A 103 -11.61 11.06 -9.12
C GLU A 103 -11.50 9.94 -10.15
N ALA A 104 -11.10 8.74 -9.71
CA ALA A 104 -11.00 7.57 -10.58
C ALA A 104 -12.33 7.29 -11.31
N ILE A 105 -13.45 7.34 -10.58
CA ILE A 105 -14.75 6.99 -11.12
C ILE A 105 -15.33 8.14 -11.96
N GLN A 106 -15.40 9.34 -11.40
CA GLN A 106 -16.17 10.46 -11.94
C GLN A 106 -15.38 11.29 -12.96
N GLU A 107 -14.05 11.38 -12.83
CA GLU A 107 -13.22 12.27 -13.67
C GLU A 107 -12.38 11.46 -14.67
N LEU A 108 -11.73 10.37 -14.21
CA LEU A 108 -10.91 9.48 -15.04
C LEU A 108 -11.73 8.41 -15.78
N GLY A 109 -13.01 8.24 -15.42
CA GLY A 109 -13.97 7.41 -16.12
C GLY A 109 -13.82 5.91 -15.89
N TYR A 110 -13.15 5.49 -14.82
CA TYR A 110 -13.08 4.07 -14.46
C TYR A 110 -14.46 3.60 -13.94
N PRO A 111 -15.07 2.57 -14.55
CA PRO A 111 -16.30 2.00 -14.04
C PRO A 111 -16.15 1.57 -12.59
N SER A 112 -17.14 1.89 -11.77
CA SER A 112 -17.09 1.71 -10.32
C SER A 112 -16.82 0.27 -9.87
N GLU A 113 -17.24 -0.71 -10.65
CA GLU A 113 -17.03 -2.13 -10.44
C GLU A 113 -15.57 -2.59 -10.63
N ARG A 114 -14.71 -1.70 -11.14
CA ARG A 114 -13.26 -1.91 -11.24
C ARG A 114 -12.46 -1.20 -10.17
N VAL A 115 -13.04 -0.23 -9.47
CA VAL A 115 -12.33 0.61 -8.52
C VAL A 115 -12.63 0.13 -7.10
N PHE A 116 -11.60 -0.30 -6.39
CA PHE A 116 -11.69 -0.75 -5.00
C PHE A 116 -11.06 0.27 -4.07
N PHE A 117 -11.82 0.70 -3.05
CA PHE A 117 -11.36 1.71 -2.09
C PHE A 117 -10.36 1.18 -1.06
N GLU A 118 -10.43 -0.08 -0.66
CA GLU A 118 -9.41 -0.70 0.19
C GLU A 118 -9.50 -2.22 0.04
N LEU A 119 -8.38 -2.86 -0.30
CA LEU A 119 -8.33 -4.31 -0.43
C LEU A 119 -8.08 -4.97 0.95
N PRO A 120 -8.63 -6.16 1.22
CA PRO A 120 -8.36 -6.89 2.45
C PRO A 120 -6.93 -7.47 2.47
N HIS A 121 -6.52 -8.03 3.60
CA HIS A 121 -5.20 -8.67 3.76
C HIS A 121 -4.93 -9.78 2.72
N VAL A 122 -5.93 -10.60 2.40
CA VAL A 122 -5.82 -11.65 1.37
C VAL A 122 -5.56 -11.11 -0.04
N ALA A 123 -5.64 -9.79 -0.20
CA ALA A 123 -5.47 -9.02 -1.42
C ALA A 123 -4.43 -7.90 -1.22
N LEU A 124 -3.40 -8.16 -0.41
CA LEU A 124 -2.23 -7.31 -0.16
C LEU A 124 -2.49 -5.96 0.54
N LYS A 125 -3.71 -5.71 1.02
CA LYS A 125 -4.07 -4.48 1.74
C LYS A 125 -3.68 -3.21 0.99
N LEU A 126 -4.08 -3.12 -0.27
CA LEU A 126 -3.89 -1.91 -1.10
C LEU A 126 -4.90 -0.83 -0.71
N ASP A 127 -4.44 0.42 -0.62
CA ASP A 127 -5.28 1.57 -0.28
C ASP A 127 -6.20 1.99 -1.42
N LEU A 128 -5.86 1.68 -2.67
CA LEU A 128 -6.79 1.81 -3.79
C LEU A 128 -6.33 0.88 -4.88
N ALA A 129 -7.26 0.28 -5.61
CA ALA A 129 -6.91 -0.55 -6.76
C ALA A 129 -7.89 -0.38 -7.90
N VAL A 130 -7.37 -0.33 -9.13
CA VAL A 130 -8.17 -0.52 -10.35
C VAL A 130 -7.82 -1.87 -10.95
N VAL A 131 -8.82 -2.67 -11.28
CA VAL A 131 -8.65 -3.99 -11.90
C VAL A 131 -8.98 -4.02 -13.39
N GLY A 132 -8.16 -4.78 -14.13
CA GLY A 132 -8.36 -5.10 -15.54
C GLY A 132 -9.40 -6.20 -15.76
N ASP A 133 -9.63 -6.53 -17.03
CA ASP A 133 -10.61 -7.54 -17.46
C ASP A 133 -10.29 -8.96 -16.98
N ASP A 134 -9.00 -9.24 -16.78
CA ASP A 134 -8.48 -10.51 -16.27
C ASP A 134 -8.42 -10.57 -14.73
N GLY A 135 -8.87 -9.50 -14.05
CA GLY A 135 -8.77 -9.35 -12.60
C GLY A 135 -7.38 -8.97 -12.08
N ALA A 136 -6.41 -8.70 -12.96
CA ALA A 136 -5.12 -8.17 -12.56
C ALA A 136 -5.25 -6.73 -12.05
N ILE A 137 -4.38 -6.33 -11.12
CA ILE A 137 -4.30 -4.94 -10.67
C ILE A 137 -3.62 -4.13 -11.79
N VAL A 138 -4.33 -3.15 -12.35
CA VAL A 138 -3.82 -2.23 -13.37
C VAL A 138 -3.27 -0.96 -12.73
N VAL A 139 -3.97 -0.45 -11.72
CA VAL A 139 -3.52 0.71 -10.93
C VAL A 139 -3.40 0.28 -9.47
N LEU A 140 -2.22 0.48 -8.89
CA LEU A 140 -2.00 0.41 -7.45
C LEU A 140 -1.99 1.83 -6.91
N GLY A 141 -2.98 2.18 -6.09
CA GLY A 141 -3.02 3.43 -5.35
C GLY A 141 -2.49 3.26 -3.93
N GLU A 142 -1.61 4.16 -3.51
CA GLU A 142 -1.07 4.23 -2.15
C GLU A 142 -1.31 5.63 -1.59
N ALA A 143 -2.01 5.69 -0.45
CA ALA A 143 -2.39 6.94 0.20
C ALA A 143 -1.42 7.28 1.34
N LYS A 144 -1.06 8.55 1.47
CA LYS A 144 -0.28 9.07 2.60
C LYS A 144 -0.88 10.37 3.09
N ARG A 145 -0.70 10.63 4.39
CA ARG A 145 -1.10 11.89 5.04
C ARG A 145 -0.31 13.13 4.60
N ALA A 146 0.80 12.98 3.88
CA ALA A 146 1.65 14.09 3.44
C ALA A 146 2.48 13.74 2.20
N VAL A 147 2.70 14.73 1.33
CA VAL A 147 3.47 14.59 0.08
C VAL A 147 4.93 14.21 0.31
N LEU A 148 5.57 14.77 1.34
CA LEU A 148 6.99 14.50 1.64
C LEU A 148 7.28 13.03 1.97
N MET A 149 6.27 12.27 2.44
CA MET A 149 6.43 10.84 2.70
C MET A 149 6.60 10.03 1.40
N LEU A 150 6.20 10.59 0.25
CA LEU A 150 6.19 9.89 -1.03
C LEU A 150 7.59 9.78 -1.64
N ASP A 151 8.35 10.87 -1.64
CA ASP A 151 9.67 10.92 -2.26
C ASP A 151 10.65 9.97 -1.56
N ALA A 152 10.66 10.00 -0.21
CA ALA A 152 11.48 9.10 0.60
C ALA A 152 11.17 7.61 0.36
N VAL A 153 9.88 7.27 0.18
CA VAL A 153 9.46 5.90 -0.11
C VAL A 153 9.96 5.46 -1.48
N LEU A 154 9.81 6.29 -2.51
CA LEU A 154 10.25 5.96 -3.86
C LEU A 154 11.77 5.81 -3.95
N GLU A 155 12.52 6.72 -3.32
CA GLU A 155 13.98 6.66 -3.26
C GLU A 155 14.45 5.38 -2.59
N GLU A 156 13.88 5.00 -1.43
CA GLU A 156 14.25 3.75 -0.76
C GLU A 156 13.91 2.52 -1.61
N ILE A 157 12.79 2.52 -2.34
CA ILE A 157 12.46 1.42 -3.25
C ILE A 157 13.49 1.29 -4.36
N GLN A 158 13.88 2.40 -4.99
CA GLN A 158 14.87 2.37 -6.07
C GLN A 158 16.25 1.91 -5.57
N ASP A 159 16.66 2.35 -4.38
CA ASP A 159 17.94 2.00 -3.76
C ASP A 159 18.00 0.51 -3.37
N ARG A 160 16.95 -0.01 -2.71
CA ARG A 160 17.03 -1.30 -2.01
C ARG A 160 16.24 -2.45 -2.64
N TYR A 161 15.15 -2.14 -3.35
CA TYR A 161 14.16 -3.14 -3.77
C TYR A 161 13.91 -3.12 -5.28
N SER A 162 14.76 -2.44 -6.05
CA SER A 162 14.59 -2.26 -7.49
C SER A 162 14.81 -3.53 -8.29
N THR A 163 15.60 -4.48 -7.80
CA THR A 163 15.99 -5.68 -8.58
C THR A 163 15.40 -6.97 -8.02
N VAL A 164 15.00 -6.99 -6.75
CA VAL A 164 14.56 -8.19 -6.05
C VAL A 164 13.25 -7.92 -5.31
N ASP A 165 12.31 -8.88 -5.41
CA ASP A 165 11.10 -8.92 -4.59
C ASP A 165 11.50 -9.09 -3.11
N PRO A 166 11.24 -8.10 -2.24
CA PRO A 166 11.67 -8.19 -0.87
C PRO A 166 10.89 -9.23 -0.05
N GLY A 167 9.72 -9.70 -0.52
CA GLY A 167 8.84 -10.63 0.19
C GLY A 167 7.83 -9.96 1.13
N GLU A 168 7.01 -10.73 1.85
CA GLU A 168 5.92 -10.19 2.69
C GLU A 168 6.39 -9.60 4.04
N GLU A 169 7.49 -10.12 4.58
CA GLU A 169 7.86 -9.89 5.99
C GLU A 169 8.34 -8.47 6.32
N GLY A 170 7.90 -7.91 7.44
CA GLY A 170 8.43 -6.65 7.98
C GLY A 170 7.52 -5.45 7.80
N ARG A 171 7.94 -4.35 8.43
CA ARG A 171 7.07 -3.18 8.70
C ARG A 171 7.48 -1.89 7.98
N ASN A 172 8.58 -1.92 7.23
CA ASN A 172 9.03 -0.76 6.47
C ASN A 172 8.07 -0.51 5.29
N GLU A 173 7.57 0.72 5.16
CA GLU A 173 6.57 1.10 4.16
C GLU A 173 7.08 0.93 2.72
N ALA A 174 8.31 1.39 2.44
CA ALA A 174 8.93 1.25 1.12
C ALA A 174 9.07 -0.22 0.73
N ARG A 175 9.48 -1.07 1.67
CA ARG A 175 9.58 -2.52 1.48
C ARG A 175 8.21 -3.15 1.20
N GLN A 176 7.18 -2.77 1.94
CA GLN A 176 5.81 -3.27 1.74
C GLN A 176 5.25 -2.84 0.39
N LEU A 177 5.46 -1.59 -0.01
CA LEU A 177 5.03 -1.11 -1.32
C LEU A 177 5.80 -1.79 -2.47
N ALA A 178 7.12 -1.94 -2.34
CA ALA A 178 7.93 -2.70 -3.30
C ALA A 178 7.43 -4.13 -3.46
N TRP A 179 7.19 -4.83 -2.34
CA TRP A 179 6.57 -6.16 -2.37
C TRP A 179 5.26 -6.13 -3.15
N ARG A 180 4.29 -5.27 -2.77
CA ARG A 180 3.00 -5.15 -3.46
C ARG A 180 3.14 -4.90 -4.97
N LEU A 181 4.08 -4.07 -5.40
CA LEU A 181 4.38 -3.83 -6.81
C LEU A 181 4.91 -5.10 -7.49
N TRP A 182 5.89 -5.78 -6.90
CA TRP A 182 6.42 -7.05 -7.43
C TRP A 182 5.35 -8.15 -7.52
N ARG A 183 4.43 -8.19 -6.55
CA ARG A 183 3.33 -9.17 -6.48
C ARG A 183 2.24 -8.91 -7.50
N THR A 184 1.85 -7.65 -7.68
CA THR A 184 0.72 -7.27 -8.54
C THR A 184 1.14 -7.12 -9.99
N ARG A 185 2.40 -6.73 -10.23
CA ARG A 185 2.88 -6.27 -11.54
C ARG A 185 2.03 -5.15 -12.12
N ALA A 186 1.45 -4.31 -11.26
CA ALA A 186 0.63 -3.18 -11.68
C ALA A 186 1.45 -2.26 -12.60
N PRO A 187 0.97 -1.96 -13.82
CA PRO A 187 1.65 -1.07 -14.75
C PRO A 187 1.61 0.40 -14.32
N TYR A 188 0.71 0.77 -13.41
CA TYR A 188 0.60 2.13 -12.89
C TYR A 188 0.61 2.16 -11.37
N LEU A 189 1.38 3.11 -10.84
CA LEU A 189 1.40 3.48 -9.43
C LEU A 189 0.81 4.88 -9.30
N TRP A 190 -0.14 5.04 -8.38
CA TRP A 190 -0.77 6.31 -8.11
C TRP A 190 -0.60 6.69 -6.63
N PHE A 191 0.22 7.69 -6.37
CA PHE A 191 0.39 8.22 -5.03
C PHE A 191 -0.59 9.33 -4.74
N ILE A 192 -1.24 9.20 -3.59
CA ILE A 192 -2.35 10.02 -3.17
C ILE A 192 -1.99 10.67 -1.85
N ALA A 193 -1.99 12.00 -1.81
CA ALA A 193 -1.79 12.78 -0.59
C ALA A 193 -2.66 14.04 -0.66
N PRO A 194 -2.80 14.82 0.43
CA PRO A 194 -3.57 16.06 0.38
C PRO A 194 -3.11 16.98 -0.76
N ALA A 195 -4.05 17.38 -1.63
CA ALA A 195 -3.81 18.17 -2.85
C ALA A 195 -2.84 17.56 -3.89
N ALA A 196 -2.46 16.28 -3.78
CA ALA A 196 -1.46 15.67 -4.64
C ALA A 196 -1.91 14.32 -5.20
N ARG A 197 -1.69 14.14 -6.51
CA ARG A 197 -2.01 12.95 -7.31
C ARG A 197 -0.85 12.64 -8.24
N ARG A 198 0.21 12.00 -7.72
CA ARG A 198 1.41 11.70 -8.52
C ARG A 198 1.26 10.34 -9.18
N ALA A 199 1.23 10.30 -10.51
CA ALA A 199 1.11 9.08 -11.27
C ALA A 199 2.45 8.66 -11.86
N TYR A 200 2.68 7.36 -11.90
CA TYR A 200 3.88 6.77 -12.48
C TYR A 200 3.51 5.58 -13.34
N ARG A 201 4.15 5.44 -14.50
CA ARG A 201 4.24 4.17 -15.20
C ARG A 201 5.33 3.34 -14.53
N VAL A 202 4.98 2.11 -14.17
CA VAL A 202 5.89 1.18 -13.49
C VAL A 202 6.54 0.28 -14.54
N ARG A 203 7.86 0.24 -14.54
CA ARG A 203 8.65 -0.76 -15.29
C ARG A 203 9.17 -1.79 -14.30
N TYR A 204 9.41 -3.01 -14.78
CA TYR A 204 9.91 -4.10 -13.96
C TYR A 204 11.18 -4.69 -14.57
N ALA A 205 12.08 -5.17 -13.72
CA ALA A 205 13.40 -5.68 -14.07
C ALA A 205 14.32 -4.65 -14.78
N PRO A 206 14.74 -3.57 -14.08
CA PRO A 206 14.46 -3.26 -12.68
C PRO A 206 13.13 -2.53 -12.47
N LEU A 207 12.63 -2.56 -11.24
CA LEU A 207 11.52 -1.74 -10.78
C LEU A 207 11.92 -0.27 -10.90
N ALA A 208 11.23 0.45 -11.77
CA ALA A 208 11.47 1.86 -12.04
C ALA A 208 10.15 2.61 -12.21
N PHE A 209 10.16 3.89 -11.89
CA PHE A 209 8.98 4.75 -11.88
C PHE A 209 9.18 5.89 -12.87
N GLU A 210 8.47 5.83 -13.98
CA GLU A 210 8.45 6.88 -15.01
C GLU A 210 7.30 7.84 -14.69
N PRO A 211 7.58 9.10 -14.30
CA PRO A 211 6.54 10.05 -13.94
C PRO A 211 5.58 10.29 -15.11
N LEU A 212 4.29 10.36 -14.80
CA LEU A 212 3.23 10.74 -15.72
C LEU A 212 2.62 12.07 -15.27
N PRO A 213 2.12 12.90 -16.21
CA PRO A 213 1.44 14.15 -15.85
C PRO A 213 0.15 13.90 -15.05
N ALA A 214 -0.53 12.78 -15.30
CA ALA A 214 -1.70 12.30 -14.59
C ALA A 214 -1.84 10.78 -14.76
N LEU A 215 -2.69 10.16 -13.96
CA LEU A 215 -3.08 8.77 -14.19
C LEU A 215 -3.84 8.70 -15.53
N PRO A 216 -3.62 7.67 -16.38
CA PRO A 216 -4.35 7.53 -17.62
C PRO A 216 -5.87 7.46 -17.38
N ARG A 217 -6.65 7.99 -18.32
CA ARG A 217 -8.10 7.81 -18.28
C ARG A 217 -8.44 6.37 -18.64
N ALA A 218 -9.59 5.89 -18.18
CA ALA A 218 -10.04 4.54 -18.48
C ALA A 218 -10.16 4.29 -19.99
N THR A 219 -10.53 5.30 -20.78
CA THR A 219 -10.61 5.21 -22.25
C THR A 219 -9.24 4.95 -22.89
N ASP A 220 -8.19 5.58 -22.35
CA ASP A 220 -6.85 5.56 -22.95
C ASP A 220 -6.16 4.21 -22.78
N ILE A 221 -6.58 3.45 -21.78
CA ILE A 221 -6.07 2.10 -21.47
C ILE A 221 -7.13 1.01 -21.67
N GLY A 222 -8.24 1.32 -22.34
CA GLY A 222 -9.25 0.34 -22.72
C GLY A 222 -10.00 -0.29 -21.54
N LEU A 223 -10.28 0.47 -20.48
CA LEU A 223 -11.02 0.01 -19.28
C LEU A 223 -12.32 0.79 -19.02
N ALA A 224 -12.74 1.65 -19.95
CA ALA A 224 -13.96 2.46 -19.80
C ALA A 224 -15.26 1.65 -19.93
N HIS A 225 -15.21 0.40 -20.39
CA HIS A 225 -16.37 -0.46 -20.51
C HIS A 225 -16.77 -1.09 -19.18
N ALA A 226 -18.09 -1.12 -18.96
CA ALA A 226 -18.67 -1.77 -17.81
C ALA A 226 -18.40 -3.28 -17.85
N LEU A 227 -18.20 -3.87 -16.67
CA LEU A 227 -18.11 -5.33 -16.56
C LEU A 227 -19.51 -5.93 -16.43
N ALA A 228 -19.77 -7.02 -17.15
CA ALA A 228 -21.05 -7.73 -17.10
C ALA A 228 -21.41 -8.24 -15.69
N ARG A 229 -20.41 -8.35 -14.80
CA ARG A 229 -20.57 -8.70 -13.38
C ARG A 229 -19.56 -7.91 -12.54
N ARG A 230 -19.95 -7.53 -11.32
CA ARG A 230 -19.00 -6.98 -10.34
C ARG A 230 -17.89 -8.01 -10.10
N LEU A 231 -16.64 -7.58 -10.22
CA LEU A 231 -15.50 -8.46 -9.93
C LEU A 231 -15.48 -8.77 -8.44
N PRO A 232 -15.20 -10.03 -8.06
CA PRO A 232 -14.88 -10.32 -6.68
C PRO A 232 -13.60 -9.59 -6.29
N VAL A 233 -13.40 -9.41 -4.99
CA VAL A 233 -12.13 -8.91 -4.47
C VAL A 233 -11.00 -9.81 -4.98
N PRO A 234 -9.94 -9.25 -5.60
CA PRO A 234 -8.83 -10.05 -6.12
C PRO A 234 -8.19 -10.87 -5.01
N ILE A 235 -8.10 -12.20 -5.19
CA ILE A 235 -7.37 -13.06 -4.26
C ILE A 235 -5.92 -13.12 -4.74
N LEU A 236 -5.09 -12.25 -4.16
CA LEU A 236 -3.66 -12.20 -4.44
C LEU A 236 -2.92 -13.12 -3.47
N ARG A 237 -3.29 -14.42 -3.44
CA ARG A 237 -2.50 -15.43 -2.73
C ARG A 237 -1.11 -15.47 -3.34
N GLY A 238 -0.09 -15.60 -2.50
CA GLY A 238 1.32 -15.62 -2.90
C GLY A 238 1.62 -16.64 -3.99
N ARG A 239 1.47 -16.26 -5.27
CA ARG A 239 2.17 -16.89 -6.39
C ARG A 239 3.65 -16.93 -6.01
N GLN A 240 4.25 -18.09 -5.78
CA GLN A 240 5.70 -18.14 -5.62
C GLN A 240 6.34 -17.35 -6.78
N SER A 241 7.21 -16.40 -6.46
CA SER A 241 7.90 -15.63 -7.49
C SER A 241 8.60 -16.62 -8.44
N PRO A 242 8.40 -16.54 -9.77
CA PRO A 242 9.01 -17.47 -10.71
C PRO A 242 10.54 -17.41 -10.75
N ASN A 243 11.17 -16.53 -9.96
CA ASN A 243 12.61 -16.32 -9.90
C ASN A 243 13.37 -17.15 -8.86
N HIS A 244 12.75 -18.13 -8.19
CA HIS A 244 13.52 -19.08 -7.37
C HIS A 244 14.50 -19.95 -8.18
N ALA A 245 14.37 -19.99 -9.52
CA ALA A 245 15.23 -20.78 -10.39
C ALA A 245 16.60 -20.15 -10.73
N VAL A 246 16.88 -18.89 -10.34
CA VAL A 246 18.13 -18.18 -10.77
C VAL A 246 19.10 -17.90 -9.61
N GLN A 247 18.80 -18.30 -8.37
CA GLN A 247 19.71 -18.16 -7.23
C GLN A 247 20.32 -19.50 -6.78
N GLN A 248 21.02 -20.20 -7.67
CA GLN A 248 21.98 -21.24 -7.28
C GLN A 248 23.28 -21.20 -8.12
N PRO A 249 24.07 -20.11 -8.09
CA PRO A 249 25.53 -20.31 -8.27
C PRO A 249 26.38 -19.87 -7.07
N ARG A 250 25.88 -19.02 -6.17
CA ARG A 250 26.72 -18.44 -5.11
C ARG A 250 26.85 -19.30 -3.84
N LEU A 251 25.84 -20.09 -3.50
CA LEU A 251 25.87 -21.01 -2.36
C LEU A 251 26.69 -22.28 -2.65
N ALA A 252 26.69 -22.78 -3.89
CA ALA A 252 27.50 -23.93 -4.29
C ALA A 252 29.01 -23.63 -4.30
N MET A 253 29.41 -22.40 -4.66
CA MET A 253 30.81 -21.97 -4.61
C MET A 253 31.36 -21.81 -3.19
N LEU A 254 30.54 -21.31 -2.25
CA LEU A 254 30.97 -21.14 -0.85
C LEU A 254 31.06 -22.48 -0.10
N ALA A 255 30.16 -23.43 -0.38
CA ALA A 255 30.28 -24.80 0.13
C ALA A 255 31.54 -25.51 -0.41
N SER A 256 31.83 -25.36 -1.71
CA SER A 256 33.05 -25.92 -2.32
C SER A 256 34.36 -25.31 -1.76
N ALA A 257 34.35 -24.08 -1.26
CA ALA A 257 35.53 -23.46 -0.68
C ALA A 257 35.80 -23.97 0.75
N ALA A 258 34.74 -24.08 1.56
CA ALA A 258 34.83 -24.60 2.93
C ALA A 258 35.23 -26.08 2.99
N ASP A 259 34.79 -26.90 2.03
CA ASP A 259 35.19 -28.32 1.96
C ASP A 259 36.65 -28.50 1.53
N ARG A 260 37.18 -27.59 0.69
CA ARG A 260 38.61 -27.60 0.30
C ARG A 260 39.52 -27.15 1.44
N GLU A 261 39.08 -26.20 2.26
CA GLU A 261 39.85 -25.78 3.46
C GLU A 261 39.86 -26.86 4.55
N ARG A 262 38.77 -27.62 4.73
CA ARG A 262 38.77 -28.78 5.65
C ARG A 262 39.68 -29.91 5.18
N SER A 263 39.62 -30.27 3.90
CA SER A 263 40.51 -31.31 3.34
C SER A 263 41.99 -30.91 3.41
N ALA A 264 42.33 -29.63 3.23
CA ALA A 264 43.70 -29.15 3.37
C ALA A 264 44.19 -29.21 4.83
N ALA A 265 43.35 -28.86 5.80
CA ALA A 265 43.70 -28.93 7.22
C ALA A 265 43.89 -30.37 7.71
N GLU A 266 43.07 -31.31 7.24
CA GLU A 266 43.19 -32.74 7.58
C GLU A 266 44.44 -33.39 6.95
N ALA A 267 44.82 -32.97 5.74
CA ALA A 267 46.04 -33.44 5.08
C ALA A 267 47.32 -32.94 5.80
N VAL A 268 47.32 -31.68 6.26
CA VAL A 268 48.44 -31.12 7.04
C VAL A 268 48.57 -31.82 8.40
N SER A 269 47.45 -32.08 9.09
CA SER A 269 47.45 -32.81 10.36
C SER A 269 47.97 -34.25 10.22
N SER A 270 47.60 -34.93 9.13
CA SER A 270 48.06 -36.30 8.83
C SER A 270 49.55 -36.35 8.50
N LEU A 271 50.07 -35.35 7.79
CA LEU A 271 51.51 -35.22 7.50
C LEU A 271 52.33 -34.93 8.77
N GLU A 272 51.82 -34.11 9.70
CA GLU A 272 52.48 -33.85 10.98
C GLU A 272 52.50 -35.07 11.91
N GLN A 273 51.48 -35.92 11.88
CA GLN A 273 51.45 -37.18 12.62
C GLN A 273 52.44 -38.21 12.05
N LEU A 274 52.54 -38.32 10.72
CA LEU A 274 53.51 -39.19 10.06
C LEU A 274 54.96 -38.75 10.33
N ASN A 275 55.23 -37.43 10.35
CA ASN A 275 56.56 -36.92 10.65
C ASN A 275 56.96 -37.14 12.13
N ARG A 276 56.01 -37.09 13.06
CA ARG A 276 56.26 -37.41 14.48
C ARG A 276 56.56 -38.90 14.69
N GLN A 277 55.84 -39.80 14.00
CA GLN A 277 56.10 -41.24 14.09
C GLN A 277 57.45 -41.65 13.48
N SER A 278 57.91 -40.93 12.44
CA SER A 278 59.22 -41.18 11.82
C SER A 278 60.40 -40.75 12.72
N LEU A 279 60.20 -39.74 13.57
CA LEU A 279 61.22 -39.26 14.53
C LEU A 279 61.33 -40.12 15.79
N GLU A 280 60.27 -40.85 16.17
CA GLU A 280 60.27 -41.76 17.33
C GLU A 280 60.79 -43.17 16.98
N GLY A 281 60.86 -43.55 15.70
CA GLY A 281 61.44 -44.82 15.23
C GLY A 281 62.98 -44.81 15.06
N GLY A 282 63.64 -43.68 15.26
CA GLY A 282 65.08 -43.49 15.01
C GLY A 282 65.98 -43.48 16.25
N ARG A 283 65.48 -43.89 17.43
CA ARG A 283 66.29 -44.10 18.64
C ARG A 283 66.24 -45.56 19.09
N GLN A 284 66.99 -46.40 18.38
CA GLN A 284 67.61 -47.60 18.92
C GLN A 284 69.10 -47.58 18.56
#